data_AF-A0A1Q4G9I2-F1
#
_entry.id   AF-A0A1Q4G9I2-F1
#
_cell.length_a   1.000
_cell.length_b   1.000
_cell.length_c   1.000
_cell.angle_alpha   90.00
_cell.angle_beta   90.00
_cell.angle_gamma   90.00
#
_symmetry.space_group_name_H-M   'P 1'
#
loop_
_entity.id
_entity.type
_entity.pdbx_description
1 polymer ?
#
loop_
_entity_poly.entity_id
_entity_poly.type
_entity_poly.pdbx_seq_one_letter_code
_entity_poly.pdbx_strand_id
1 'polypeptide(L)'
;MKVRYDFVTNSSSTSFIIISDGEFKLNTFIKAVGIDTSSQFIDIYKQLFECFKDSMTPARDLHRREGFSLSFEDFIKNRLWYGEELLPKILESEKEGKLIYIGKLSSDHDDVETFFCTDEFIIENPKLFIDARENGW
;
A
#
# COMPACT_ATOMS: atom_id res chain seq x y z
N MET A 1 -6.29 -25.77 -15.65
CA MET A 1 -5.61 -24.45 -15.66
C MET A 1 -5.34 -24.09 -17.11
N LYS A 2 -5.80 -22.93 -17.59
CA LYS A 2 -5.51 -22.43 -18.96
C LYS A 2 -4.59 -21.23 -18.82
N VAL A 3 -3.34 -21.37 -19.26
CA VAL A 3 -2.36 -20.27 -19.28
C VAL A 3 -2.49 -19.55 -20.63
N ARG A 4 -2.72 -18.24 -20.61
CA ARG A 4 -2.70 -17.39 -21.81
C ARG A 4 -1.32 -16.75 -21.97
N TYR A 5 -0.84 -16.71 -23.22
CA TYR A 5 0.46 -16.17 -23.63
C TYR A 5 0.34 -14.73 -24.16
N ASP A 6 -0.41 -13.87 -23.46
CA ASP A 6 -0.33 -12.43 -23.74
C ASP A 6 0.77 -11.81 -22.87
N PHE A 7 1.27 -10.63 -23.27
CA PHE A 7 2.46 -9.98 -22.70
C PHE A 7 2.52 -10.05 -21.18
N VAL A 8 3.51 -10.77 -20.65
CA VAL A 8 3.87 -10.74 -19.23
C VAL A 8 4.59 -9.42 -18.99
N THR A 9 3.91 -8.47 -18.35
CA THR A 9 4.57 -7.28 -17.82
C THR A 9 5.49 -7.75 -16.69
N ASN A 10 6.78 -7.46 -16.82
CA ASN A 10 7.81 -7.85 -15.85
C ASN A 10 7.86 -6.91 -14.64
N SER A 11 6.78 -6.18 -14.35
CA SER A 11 6.67 -5.36 -13.15
C SER A 11 6.13 -6.23 -12.03
N SER A 12 7.04 -6.95 -11.37
CA SER A 12 6.76 -7.87 -10.26
C SER A 12 6.47 -7.13 -8.95
N SER A 13 5.60 -6.12 -8.98
CA SER A 13 5.27 -5.35 -7.79
C SER A 13 3.91 -4.66 -7.83
N THR A 14 3.29 -4.55 -6.66
CA THR A 14 2.09 -3.74 -6.41
C THR A 14 2.46 -2.53 -5.58
N SER A 15 2.24 -1.32 -6.09
CA SER A 15 2.40 -0.10 -5.27
C SER A 15 1.25 0.00 -4.27
N PHE A 16 1.53 0.58 -3.11
CA PHE A 16 0.49 0.86 -2.13
C PHE A 16 0.64 2.25 -1.50
N ILE A 17 -0.48 2.77 -1.01
CA ILE A 17 -0.51 3.91 -0.09
C ILE A 17 -1.16 3.52 1.23
N ILE A 18 -0.62 4.02 2.33
CA ILE A 18 -1.16 3.87 3.69
C ILE A 18 -1.46 5.25 4.25
N ILE A 19 -2.68 5.47 4.72
CA ILE A 19 -3.08 6.63 5.51
C ILE A 19 -3.46 6.12 6.90
N SER A 20 -2.71 6.54 7.92
CA SER A 20 -2.85 6.05 9.29
C SER A 20 -3.12 7.20 10.27
N ASP A 21 -4.16 7.04 11.09
CA ASP A 21 -4.42 7.90 12.25
C ASP A 21 -3.48 7.49 13.39
N GLY A 22 -2.34 8.18 13.47
CA GLY A 22 -1.22 7.85 14.33
C GLY A 22 -0.32 6.76 13.74
N GLU A 23 0.55 6.23 14.59
CA GLU A 23 1.57 5.25 14.20
C GLU A 23 0.94 3.95 13.65
N PHE A 24 1.48 3.46 12.53
CA PHE A 24 1.04 2.22 11.88
C PHE A 24 1.42 0.99 12.73
N LYS A 25 0.41 0.36 13.37
CA LYS A 25 0.57 -0.73 14.33
C LYS A 25 -0.21 -1.98 13.92
N LEU A 26 0.36 -3.14 14.23
CA LEU A 26 -0.22 -4.45 13.93
C LEU A 26 -1.67 -4.58 14.43
N ASN A 27 -1.95 -4.17 15.67
CA ASN A 27 -3.30 -4.25 16.24
C ASN A 27 -4.32 -3.39 15.47
N THR A 28 -3.91 -2.25 14.95
CA THR A 28 -4.78 -1.39 14.12
C THR A 28 -5.02 -2.03 12.76
N PHE A 29 -3.95 -2.60 12.17
CA PHE A 29 -4.00 -3.31 10.90
C PHE A 29 -4.90 -4.55 10.94
N ILE A 30 -4.69 -5.46 11.91
CA ILE A 30 -5.50 -6.68 12.08
C ILE A 30 -6.98 -6.34 12.25
N LYS A 31 -7.30 -5.29 13.02
CA LYS A 31 -8.68 -4.80 13.14
C LYS A 31 -9.24 -4.24 11.83
N ALA A 32 -8.41 -3.61 11.01
CA ALA A 32 -8.82 -3.07 9.72
C ALA A 32 -9.08 -4.17 8.69
N VAL A 33 -8.24 -5.21 8.67
CA VAL A 33 -8.45 -6.43 7.88
C VAL A 33 -9.74 -7.15 8.30
N GLY A 34 -10.11 -7.07 9.59
CA GLY A 34 -11.33 -7.70 10.11
C GLY A 34 -11.18 -9.19 10.40
N ILE A 35 -9.95 -9.68 10.55
CA ILE A 35 -9.68 -11.07 10.90
C ILE A 35 -9.71 -11.27 12.43
N ASP A 36 -10.35 -12.35 12.87
CA ASP A 36 -10.33 -12.77 14.27
C ASP A 36 -8.93 -13.26 14.68
N THR A 37 -8.46 -12.87 15.86
CA THR A 37 -7.11 -13.24 16.35
C THR A 37 -6.91 -14.74 16.61
N SER A 38 -8.00 -15.51 16.72
CA SER A 38 -7.99 -16.97 16.82
C SER A 38 -8.00 -17.68 15.46
N SER A 39 -8.11 -16.93 14.36
CA SER A 39 -8.10 -17.50 13.01
C SER A 39 -6.76 -18.17 12.69
N GLN A 40 -6.82 -19.32 12.03
CA GLN A 40 -5.62 -20.00 11.49
C GLN A 40 -4.86 -19.18 10.45
N PHE A 41 -5.50 -18.16 9.86
CA PHE A 41 -4.88 -17.29 8.86
C PHE A 41 -4.21 -16.05 9.46
N ILE A 42 -4.23 -15.87 10.79
CA ILE A 42 -3.73 -14.66 11.42
C ILE A 42 -2.26 -14.38 11.08
N ASP A 43 -1.45 -15.43 10.94
CA ASP A 43 -0.01 -15.29 10.69
C ASP A 43 0.29 -14.75 9.28
N ILE A 44 -0.57 -15.06 8.28
CA ILE A 44 -0.47 -14.48 6.94
C ILE A 44 -0.63 -12.95 7.01
N TYR A 45 -1.59 -12.46 7.77
CA TYR A 45 -1.82 -11.02 7.90
C TYR A 45 -0.77 -10.32 8.78
N LYS A 46 -0.22 -11.02 9.79
CA LYS A 46 0.94 -10.50 10.52
C LYS A 46 2.14 -10.34 9.59
N GLN A 47 2.38 -11.31 8.72
CA GLN A 47 3.46 -11.24 7.75
C GLN A 47 3.23 -10.12 6.73
N LEU A 48 2.03 -10.01 6.17
CA LEU A 48 1.66 -8.89 5.28
C LEU A 48 1.87 -7.52 5.95
N PHE A 49 1.57 -7.40 7.24
CA PHE A 49 1.85 -6.17 7.99
C PHE A 49 3.34 -5.83 8.05
N GLU A 50 4.21 -6.81 8.25
CA GLU A 50 5.66 -6.58 8.22
C GLU A 50 6.14 -6.22 6.81
N CYS A 51 5.62 -6.86 5.74
CA CYS A 51 5.91 -6.47 4.35
C CYS A 51 5.59 -4.98 4.10
N PHE A 52 4.44 -4.50 4.58
CA PHE A 52 4.10 -3.07 4.50
C PHE A 52 5.11 -2.22 5.28
N LYS A 53 5.44 -2.60 6.52
CA LYS A 53 6.37 -1.83 7.35
C LYS A 53 7.78 -1.74 6.76
N ASP A 54 8.25 -2.82 6.14
CA ASP A 54 9.59 -2.90 5.59
C ASP A 54 9.73 -2.11 4.28
N SER A 55 8.65 -1.97 3.51
CA SER A 55 8.68 -1.20 2.26
C SER A 55 8.13 0.22 2.36
N MET A 56 7.42 0.61 3.41
CA MET A 56 6.77 1.92 3.47
C MET A 56 7.76 3.07 3.71
N THR A 57 7.59 4.18 2.99
CA THR A 57 8.28 5.46 3.23
C THR A 57 7.25 6.57 3.45
N PRO A 58 7.44 7.50 4.39
CA PRO A 58 6.59 8.69 4.49
C PRO A 58 6.49 9.42 3.14
N ALA A 59 5.27 9.77 2.70
CA ALA A 59 5.03 10.29 1.35
C ALA A 59 5.80 11.58 1.06
N ARG A 60 5.89 12.49 2.05
CA ARG A 60 6.68 13.73 1.95
C ARG A 60 8.18 13.47 1.88
N ASP A 61 8.68 12.42 2.54
CA ASP A 61 10.09 12.03 2.45
C ASP A 61 10.40 11.46 1.08
N LEU A 62 9.51 10.62 0.55
CA LEU A 62 9.63 10.07 -0.79
C LEU A 62 9.63 11.18 -1.85
N HIS A 63 8.71 12.16 -1.73
CA HIS A 63 8.66 13.34 -2.61
C HIS A 63 9.97 14.14 -2.58
N ARG A 64 10.54 14.38 -1.39
CA ARG A 64 11.83 15.08 -1.28
C ARG A 64 12.98 14.34 -1.95
N ARG A 65 12.96 13.00 -1.95
CA ARG A 65 14.02 12.17 -2.55
C ARG A 65 13.86 12.01 -4.06
N GLU A 66 12.64 11.80 -4.54
CA GLU A 66 12.37 11.33 -5.90
C GLU A 66 11.55 12.31 -6.76
N GLY A 67 10.87 13.27 -6.14
CA GLY A 67 9.94 14.20 -6.80
C GLY A 67 10.36 15.66 -6.72
N PHE A 68 11.64 15.97 -6.50
CA PHE A 68 12.13 17.34 -6.26
C PHE A 68 11.81 18.35 -7.37
N SER A 69 11.55 17.90 -8.60
CA SER A 69 11.20 18.73 -9.75
C SER A 69 9.70 18.99 -9.90
N LEU A 70 8.87 18.39 -9.04
CA LEU A 70 7.41 18.45 -9.10
C LEU A 70 6.84 19.01 -7.79
N SER A 71 5.63 19.58 -7.87
CA SER A 71 4.81 19.79 -6.67
C SER A 71 4.50 18.43 -6.02
N PHE A 72 4.11 18.42 -4.75
CA PHE A 72 3.73 17.17 -4.10
C PHE A 72 2.51 16.54 -4.77
N GLU A 73 1.56 17.38 -5.16
CA GLU A 73 0.33 17.03 -5.86
C GLU A 73 0.63 16.37 -7.21
N ASP A 74 1.48 16.99 -8.03
CA ASP A 74 1.90 16.42 -9.33
C ASP A 74 2.73 15.16 -9.15
N PHE A 75 3.55 15.09 -8.10
CA PHE A 75 4.29 13.88 -7.75
C PHE A 75 3.33 12.72 -7.44
N ILE A 76 2.31 12.92 -6.61
CA ILE A 76 1.32 11.88 -6.27
C ILE A 76 0.56 11.42 -7.52
N LYS A 77 0.08 12.37 -8.34
CA LYS A 77 -0.64 12.08 -9.59
C LYS A 77 0.19 11.26 -10.59
N ASN A 78 1.49 11.52 -10.66
CA ASN A 78 2.40 10.82 -11.56
C ASN A 78 2.93 9.50 -10.98
N ARG A 79 3.04 9.40 -9.64
CA ARG A 79 3.64 8.24 -8.97
C ARG A 79 2.65 7.11 -8.78
N LEU A 80 1.38 7.43 -8.52
CA LEU A 80 0.34 6.43 -8.27
C LEU A 80 -0.60 6.36 -9.47
N TRP A 81 -0.98 5.17 -9.93
CA TRP A 81 -1.94 5.02 -11.06
C TRP A 81 -3.29 5.66 -10.74
N TYR A 82 -3.74 5.54 -9.49
CA TYR A 82 -4.95 6.19 -8.99
C TYR A 82 -4.66 7.52 -8.29
N GLY A 83 -3.52 8.15 -8.58
CA GLY A 83 -3.07 9.37 -7.89
C GLY A 83 -4.05 10.54 -7.99
N GLU A 84 -4.72 10.71 -9.14
CA GLU A 84 -5.78 11.73 -9.32
C GLU A 84 -6.99 11.49 -8.39
N GLU A 85 -7.40 10.24 -8.23
CA GLU A 85 -8.51 9.84 -7.36
C GLU A 85 -8.12 9.95 -5.87
N LEU A 86 -6.90 9.57 -5.53
CA LEU A 86 -6.41 9.52 -4.16
C LEU A 86 -5.98 10.89 -3.62
N LEU A 87 -5.58 11.81 -4.48
CA LEU A 87 -5.02 13.10 -4.07
C LEU A 87 -5.93 13.88 -3.09
N PRO A 88 -7.25 14.02 -3.31
CA PRO A 88 -8.10 14.72 -2.35
C PRO A 88 -8.09 14.08 -0.95
N LYS A 89 -8.11 12.74 -0.87
CA LYS A 89 -8.08 12.00 0.40
C LYS A 89 -6.74 12.16 1.10
N ILE A 90 -5.64 12.14 0.34
CA ILE A 90 -4.28 12.36 0.84
C ILE A 90 -4.17 13.75 1.46
N LEU A 91 -4.52 14.80 0.71
CA LEU A 91 -4.39 16.18 1.16
C LEU A 91 -5.28 16.49 2.37
N GLU A 92 -6.50 15.94 2.42
CA GLU A 92 -7.36 16.11 3.59
C GLU A 92 -6.81 15.38 4.81
N SER A 93 -6.30 14.17 4.63
CA SER A 93 -5.69 13.39 5.72
C SER A 93 -4.44 14.08 6.29
N GLU A 94 -3.62 14.72 5.47
CA GLU A 94 -2.48 15.51 5.96
C GLU A 94 -2.93 16.70 6.81
N LYS A 95 -4.00 17.41 6.43
CA LYS A 95 -4.54 18.52 7.22
C LYS A 95 -5.06 18.06 8.57
N GLU A 96 -5.62 16.85 8.63
CA GLU A 96 -6.07 16.19 9.86
C GLU A 96 -4.89 15.67 10.71
N GLY A 97 -3.65 15.78 10.23
CA GLY A 97 -2.45 15.34 10.95
C GLY A 97 -2.20 13.82 10.86
N LYS A 98 -2.85 13.13 9.92
CA LYS A 98 -2.62 11.69 9.69
C LYS A 98 -1.27 11.46 9.02
N LEU A 99 -0.71 10.28 9.26
CA LEU A 99 0.55 9.84 8.67
C LEU A 99 0.28 9.16 7.33
N ILE A 100 1.04 9.53 6.31
CA ILE A 100 0.87 9.01 4.95
C ILE A 100 2.17 8.36 4.49
N TYR A 101 2.06 7.12 4.03
CA TYR A 101 3.18 6.33 3.54
C TYR A 101 2.91 5.77 2.15
N ILE A 102 3.96 5.63 1.36
CA ILE A 102 3.93 5.00 0.04
C ILE A 102 5.00 3.90 0.02
N GLY A 103 4.70 2.77 -0.58
CA GLY A 103 5.63 1.67 -0.75
C GLY A 103 5.20 0.74 -1.88
N LYS A 104 5.79 -0.45 -1.92
CA LYS A 104 5.44 -1.49 -2.88
C LYS A 104 5.58 -2.88 -2.25
N LEU A 105 4.75 -3.82 -2.69
CA LEU A 105 4.95 -5.25 -2.46
C LEU A 105 5.64 -5.86 -3.69
N SER A 106 6.47 -6.88 -3.52
CA SER A 106 7.25 -7.53 -4.58
C SER A 106 7.14 -9.05 -4.56
N SER A 107 7.17 -9.68 -5.73
CA SER A 107 7.19 -11.15 -5.85
C SER A 107 8.56 -11.78 -5.60
N ASP A 108 9.60 -10.99 -5.36
CA ASP A 108 10.96 -11.48 -5.15
C ASP A 108 11.31 -11.62 -3.66
N HIS A 109 10.30 -11.54 -2.77
CA HIS A 109 10.48 -11.54 -1.32
C HIS A 109 10.04 -12.87 -0.70
N ASP A 110 8.89 -12.92 -0.03
CA ASP A 110 8.34 -14.12 0.59
C ASP A 110 7.01 -14.54 -0.03
N ASP A 111 6.53 -15.72 0.33
CA ASP A 111 5.31 -16.31 -0.25
C ASP A 111 4.06 -15.46 0.01
N VAL A 112 4.00 -14.74 1.14
CA VAL A 112 2.87 -13.88 1.49
C VAL A 112 2.90 -12.59 0.67
N GLU A 113 4.05 -11.93 0.61
CA GLU A 113 4.23 -10.73 -0.21
C GLU A 113 3.98 -11.04 -1.68
N THR A 114 4.48 -12.18 -2.16
CA THR A 114 4.26 -12.67 -3.53
C THR A 114 2.78 -12.91 -3.81
N PHE A 115 2.05 -13.49 -2.85
CA PHE A 115 0.61 -13.67 -3.00
C PHE A 115 -0.11 -12.32 -3.11
N PHE A 116 0.13 -11.40 -2.17
CA PHE A 116 -0.58 -10.11 -2.14
C PHE A 116 -0.11 -9.12 -3.20
N CYS A 117 1.11 -9.22 -3.73
CA CYS A 117 1.54 -8.40 -4.86
C CYS A 117 0.90 -8.84 -6.17
N THR A 118 0.14 -9.94 -6.20
CA THR A 118 -0.63 -10.37 -7.38
C THR A 118 -2.12 -10.11 -7.23
N ASP A 119 -2.55 -9.48 -6.13
CA ASP A 119 -3.93 -9.16 -5.84
C ASP A 119 -4.15 -7.63 -5.81
N GLU A 120 -5.41 -7.21 -5.91
CA GLU A 120 -5.84 -5.82 -5.80
C GLU A 120 -6.83 -5.68 -4.65
N PHE A 121 -6.49 -4.87 -3.65
CA PHE A 121 -7.34 -4.72 -2.47
C PHE A 121 -7.27 -3.33 -1.84
N ILE A 122 -8.34 -2.99 -1.12
CA ILE A 122 -8.41 -1.82 -0.24
C ILE A 122 -8.75 -2.34 1.16
N ILE A 123 -8.01 -1.86 2.16
CA ILE A 123 -8.33 -2.06 3.57
C ILE A 123 -8.73 -0.70 4.15
N GLU A 124 -9.95 -0.58 4.65
CA GLU A 124 -10.44 0.68 5.21
C GLU A 124 -11.18 0.48 6.53
N ASN A 125 -10.75 1.23 7.53
CA ASN A 125 -11.49 1.47 8.76
C ASN A 125 -11.28 2.93 9.21
N PRO A 126 -11.96 3.40 10.27
CA PRO A 126 -11.86 4.80 10.71
C PRO A 126 -10.44 5.31 11.03
N LYS A 127 -9.49 4.40 11.32
CA LYS A 127 -8.11 4.73 11.73
C LYS A 127 -7.05 4.41 10.68
N LEU A 128 -7.40 3.65 9.65
CA LEU A 128 -6.44 3.11 8.72
C LEU A 128 -7.10 2.92 7.36
N PHE A 129 -6.45 3.47 6.34
CA PHE A 129 -6.77 3.23 4.94
C PHE A 129 -5.51 2.75 4.23
N ILE A 130 -5.63 1.65 3.49
CA ILE A 130 -4.59 1.10 2.63
C ILE A 130 -5.20 0.87 1.26
N ASP A 131 -4.59 1.44 0.23
CA ASP A 131 -4.94 1.16 -1.16
C ASP A 131 -3.76 0.44 -1.80
N ALA A 132 -3.97 -0.82 -2.19
CA ALA A 132 -3.03 -1.68 -2.89
C ALA A 132 -3.65 -2.18 -4.21
N ARG A 133 -4.44 -1.35 -4.88
CA ARG A 133 -5.00 -1.65 -6.21
C ARG A 133 -4.01 -1.47 -7.35
N GLU A 134 -2.87 -0.82 -7.11
CA GLU A 134 -1.88 -0.54 -8.16
C GLU A 134 -1.04 -1.79 -8.45
N ASN A 135 -1.63 -2.75 -9.15
CA ASN A 135 -1.04 -4.05 -9.42
C ASN A 135 -0.37 -4.13 -10.80
N GLY A 136 0.97 -4.30 -10.83
CA GLY A 136 1.78 -4.40 -12.04
C GLY A 136 1.60 -5.68 -12.88
N TRP A 137 0.81 -6.64 -12.40
CA TRP A 137 0.62 -7.98 -12.96
C TRP A 137 -0.54 -8.13 -13.95
#